data_AF-A0A917NRF9-F1
#
_entry.id   AF-A0A917NRF9-F1
#
_cell.length_a   1.000
_cell.length_b   1.000
_cell.length_c   1.000
_cell.angle_alpha   90.00
_cell.angle_beta   90.00
_cell.angle_gamma   90.00
#
_symmetry.space_group_name_H-M   'P 1'
#
loop_
_entity.id
_entity.type
_entity.pdbx_description
1 polymer ?
#
loop_
_entity_poly.entity_id
_entity_poly.type
_entity_poly.pdbx_seq_one_letter_code
_entity_poly.pdbx_strand_id
1 'polypeptide(L)'
;MSAGYCWKWTTEVTPDMTALPTDVVIGDWARPWNVFGERSVLGAPPAPLWATDPAGFGQVSCVYTAQGFEYDWSGVIIGPDLVWRTDRWVVDRTASKDPIFTKATPDSGIDRLIRNTYKVLLTRGMVGTIIYSTDPETREKLRALVSPASGGGGARRRVVGRRRNRPGPHIEIPCSPRSLGQA
;
A
#
# COMPACT_ATOMS: atom_id res chain seq x y z
N MET A 1 3.21 6.04 -1.73
CA MET A 1 2.63 4.75 -1.25
C MET A 1 3.69 3.66 -1.33
N SER A 2 3.71 2.69 -0.43
CA SER A 2 4.65 1.57 -0.47
C SER A 2 3.95 0.20 -0.38
N ALA A 3 4.63 -0.85 -0.79
CA ALA A 3 4.12 -2.21 -0.79
C ALA A 3 5.20 -3.24 -0.46
N GLY A 4 4.78 -4.43 -0.03
CA GLY A 4 5.64 -5.62 -0.03
C GLY A 4 6.12 -5.96 -1.44
N TYR A 5 7.25 -6.64 -1.56
CA TYR A 5 7.86 -6.97 -2.85
C TYR A 5 7.17 -8.19 -3.49
N CYS A 6 5.89 -8.07 -3.84
CA CYS A 6 5.06 -9.20 -4.30
C CYS A 6 4.73 -9.20 -5.80
N TRP A 7 5.07 -8.10 -6.48
CA TRP A 7 4.84 -7.96 -7.92
C TRP A 7 6.16 -7.99 -8.67
N LYS A 8 6.11 -8.36 -9.94
CA LYS A 8 7.24 -8.18 -10.84
C LYS A 8 7.66 -6.71 -10.80
N TRP A 9 8.95 -6.42 -10.96
CA TRP A 9 9.41 -5.06 -11.17
C TRP A 9 10.22 -5.03 -12.45
N THR A 10 9.68 -4.35 -13.47
CA THR A 10 10.39 -4.07 -14.70
C THR A 10 11.37 -2.94 -14.44
N THR A 11 12.65 -3.31 -14.32
CA THR A 11 13.73 -2.39 -13.91
C THR A 11 14.47 -1.77 -15.09
N GLU A 12 14.43 -2.42 -16.24
CA GLU A 12 15.03 -1.91 -17.48
C GLU A 12 14.02 -1.05 -18.24
N VAL A 13 14.44 0.17 -18.58
CA VAL A 13 13.67 1.08 -19.42
C VAL A 13 14.25 1.08 -20.82
N THR A 14 13.47 0.65 -21.80
CA THR A 14 13.88 0.57 -23.19
C THR A 14 13.44 1.82 -23.97
N PRO A 15 14.10 2.16 -25.11
CA PRO A 15 13.78 3.38 -25.87
C PRO A 15 12.34 3.46 -26.42
N ASP A 16 11.66 2.33 -26.56
CA ASP A 16 10.27 2.21 -27.02
C ASP A 16 9.24 2.47 -25.93
N MET A 17 9.65 2.50 -24.65
CA MET A 17 8.74 2.80 -23.56
C MET A 17 8.40 4.30 -23.51
N THR A 18 7.11 4.60 -23.39
CA THR A 18 6.61 5.98 -23.25
C THR A 18 6.14 6.29 -21.82
N ALA A 19 5.97 5.26 -20.99
CA ALA A 19 5.62 5.36 -19.58
C ALA A 19 6.20 4.17 -18.79
N LEU A 20 6.29 4.31 -17.47
CA LEU A 20 6.68 3.21 -16.59
C LEU A 20 5.64 2.07 -16.63
N PRO A 21 6.06 0.79 -16.71
CA PRO A 21 5.15 -0.34 -16.64
C PRO A 21 4.35 -0.38 -15.33
N THR A 22 3.05 -0.61 -15.42
CA THR A 22 2.15 -0.68 -14.26
C THR A 22 2.17 -2.07 -13.63
N ASP A 23 3.30 -2.47 -13.06
CA ASP A 23 3.51 -3.84 -12.58
C ASP A 23 2.77 -4.17 -11.26
N VAL A 24 2.48 -3.17 -10.42
CA VAL A 24 1.74 -3.37 -9.17
C VAL A 24 0.25 -3.40 -9.48
N VAL A 25 -0.34 -4.60 -9.52
CA VAL A 25 -1.73 -4.83 -9.93
C VAL A 25 -2.56 -5.44 -8.80
N ILE A 26 -3.70 -4.84 -8.48
CA ILE A 26 -4.66 -5.27 -7.47
C ILE A 26 -6.08 -5.12 -8.04
N GLY A 27 -6.65 -6.21 -8.56
CA GLY A 27 -7.90 -6.12 -9.32
C GLY A 27 -7.72 -5.19 -10.51
N ASP A 28 -8.63 -4.23 -10.66
CA ASP A 28 -8.57 -3.22 -11.74
C ASP A 28 -7.64 -2.04 -11.44
N TRP A 29 -7.11 -1.95 -10.21
CA TRP A 29 -6.16 -0.91 -9.83
C TRP A 29 -4.74 -1.34 -10.20
N ALA A 30 -4.02 -0.46 -10.90
CA ALA A 30 -2.63 -0.71 -11.26
C ALA A 30 -1.79 0.57 -11.15
N ARG A 31 -0.54 0.42 -10.69
CA ARG A 31 0.45 1.49 -10.60
C ARG A 31 1.86 0.99 -10.94
N PRO A 32 2.73 1.86 -11.46
CA PRO A 32 4.13 1.52 -11.61
C PRO A 32 4.83 1.46 -10.25
N TRP A 33 5.88 0.65 -10.18
CA TRP A 33 6.88 0.82 -9.13
C TRP A 33 7.60 2.17 -9.27
N ASN A 34 8.34 2.57 -8.24
CA ASN A 34 9.28 3.67 -8.37
C ASN A 34 10.37 3.35 -9.40
N VAL A 35 11.04 4.38 -9.91
CA VAL A 35 12.18 4.18 -10.80
C VAL A 35 13.24 3.32 -10.11
N PHE A 36 13.72 2.30 -10.82
CA PHE A 36 14.84 1.48 -10.38
C PHE A 36 16.16 2.19 -10.73
N GLY A 37 16.67 2.99 -9.80
CA GLY A 37 17.99 3.62 -9.89
C GLY A 37 18.01 5.14 -9.69
N GLU A 38 19.15 5.72 -10.04
CA GLU A 38 19.55 7.09 -9.65
C GLU A 38 19.27 8.16 -10.72
N ARG A 39 18.62 7.79 -11.83
CA ARG A 39 18.33 8.71 -12.94
C ARG A 39 16.84 8.82 -13.18
N SER A 40 16.38 10.04 -13.50
CA SER A 40 15.01 10.24 -13.97
C SER A 40 14.79 9.52 -15.30
N VAL A 41 13.65 8.87 -15.45
CA VAL A 41 13.25 8.17 -16.68
C VAL A 41 11.77 8.40 -16.93
N LEU A 42 11.38 8.64 -18.18
CA LEU A 42 9.98 8.76 -18.60
C LEU A 42 9.15 9.76 -17.75
N GLY A 43 9.78 10.87 -17.35
CA GLY A 43 9.15 11.90 -16.51
C GLY A 43 9.03 11.54 -15.02
N ALA A 44 9.46 10.35 -14.61
CA ALA A 44 9.52 9.94 -13.21
C ALA A 44 10.88 10.32 -12.58
N PRO A 45 10.88 10.76 -11.30
CA PRO A 45 12.09 11.10 -10.57
C PRO A 45 12.93 9.86 -10.24
N PRO A 46 14.24 10.01 -9.95
CA PRO A 46 15.07 8.91 -9.49
C PRO A 46 14.61 8.41 -8.10
N ALA A 47 15.01 7.20 -7.73
CA ALA A 47 14.57 6.56 -6.48
C ALA A 47 14.76 7.43 -5.21
N PRO A 48 15.88 8.17 -5.02
CA PRO A 48 16.06 9.03 -3.84
C PRO A 48 15.15 10.27 -3.80
N LEU A 49 14.48 10.60 -4.90
CA LEU A 49 13.54 11.72 -4.97
C LEU A 49 12.09 11.27 -5.13
N TRP A 50 11.84 9.96 -5.23
CA TRP A 50 10.52 9.38 -5.45
C TRP A 50 9.44 9.93 -4.53
N ALA A 51 9.78 10.17 -3.27
CA ALA A 51 8.78 10.52 -2.28
C ALA A 51 8.54 12.01 -2.07
N THR A 52 9.51 12.84 -2.48
CA THR A 52 9.49 14.30 -2.28
C THR A 52 9.18 15.05 -3.56
N ASP A 53 9.51 14.47 -4.72
CA ASP A 53 9.17 15.02 -6.02
C ASP A 53 7.69 14.75 -6.36
N PRO A 54 6.89 15.77 -6.74
CA PRO A 54 5.50 15.60 -7.14
C PRO A 54 5.27 14.57 -8.24
N ALA A 55 6.21 14.39 -9.17
CA ALA A 55 6.14 13.39 -10.23
C ALA A 55 6.23 11.94 -9.70
N GLY A 56 6.59 11.77 -8.43
CA GLY A 56 6.62 10.49 -7.72
C GLY A 56 5.28 9.99 -7.17
N PHE A 57 4.28 10.86 -7.00
CA PHE A 57 3.02 10.54 -6.30
C PHE A 57 2.25 9.34 -6.89
N GLY A 58 2.35 9.13 -8.20
CA GLY A 58 1.69 8.04 -8.91
C GLY A 58 2.39 6.67 -8.82
N GLN A 59 3.52 6.58 -8.14
CA GLN A 59 4.34 5.36 -8.08
C GLN A 59 4.20 4.65 -6.72
N VAL A 60 4.48 3.35 -6.70
CA VAL A 60 4.56 2.52 -5.49
C VAL A 60 6.01 2.21 -5.18
N SER A 61 6.42 2.34 -3.92
CA SER A 61 7.78 2.02 -3.51
C SER A 61 7.90 0.71 -2.73
N CYS A 62 9.09 0.12 -2.73
CA CYS A 62 9.42 -1.04 -1.91
C CYS A 62 10.24 -0.64 -0.67
N VAL A 63 10.59 -1.62 0.16
CA VAL A 63 11.44 -1.41 1.34
C VAL A 63 12.81 -0.81 1.02
N TYR A 64 13.44 -1.17 -0.10
CA TYR A 64 14.80 -0.72 -0.42
C TYR A 64 14.90 0.78 -0.72
N THR A 65 13.83 1.36 -1.23
CA THR A 65 13.76 2.80 -1.49
C THR A 65 13.08 3.52 -0.33
N ALA A 66 12.03 2.95 0.27
CA ALA A 66 11.34 3.59 1.39
C ALA A 66 12.17 3.62 2.69
N GLN A 67 13.16 2.74 2.84
CA GLN A 67 14.08 2.76 3.98
C GLN A 67 14.86 4.09 3.99
N GLY A 68 14.77 4.84 5.08
CA GLY A 68 15.44 6.14 5.22
C GLY A 68 14.56 7.36 4.97
N PHE A 69 13.33 7.18 4.52
CA PHE A 69 12.35 8.26 4.46
C PHE A 69 11.37 8.24 5.62
N GLU A 70 10.76 9.40 5.88
CA GLU A 70 9.64 9.61 6.79
C GLU A 70 8.68 10.62 6.14
N TYR A 71 7.37 10.40 6.31
CA TYR A 71 6.32 11.28 5.77
C TYR A 71 5.21 11.46 6.80
N ASP A 72 4.43 12.52 6.71
CA ASP A 72 3.27 12.70 7.60
C ASP A 72 2.33 11.50 7.51
N TRP A 73 1.96 11.12 6.30
CA TRP A 73 1.07 9.98 6.05
C TRP A 73 1.74 8.94 5.15
N SER A 74 1.68 7.69 5.58
CA SER A 74 2.08 6.54 4.78
C SER A 74 0.87 5.74 4.32
N GLY A 75 0.94 5.19 3.10
CA GLY A 75 0.02 4.17 2.63
C GLY A 75 0.81 2.90 2.36
N VAL A 76 0.46 1.81 3.04
CA VAL A 76 1.15 0.51 2.94
C VAL A 76 0.21 -0.56 2.42
N ILE A 77 0.62 -1.19 1.33
CA ILE A 77 -0.03 -2.36 0.76
C ILE A 77 0.67 -3.62 1.27
N ILE A 78 -0.06 -4.42 2.04
CA ILE A 78 0.32 -5.79 2.40
C ILE A 78 -0.10 -6.70 1.26
N GLY A 79 0.89 -7.26 0.58
CA GLY A 79 0.68 -8.20 -0.52
C GLY A 79 0.38 -9.62 -0.02
N PRO A 80 0.28 -10.59 -0.95
CA PRO A 80 -0.04 -11.97 -0.63
C PRO A 80 1.06 -12.73 0.12
N ASP A 81 2.24 -12.15 0.28
CA ASP A 81 3.37 -12.77 0.99
C ASP A 81 3.26 -12.72 2.53
N LEU A 82 2.31 -11.94 3.06
CA LEU A 82 1.99 -11.90 4.49
C LEU A 82 0.47 -11.82 4.67
N VAL A 83 -0.12 -12.90 5.18
CA VAL A 83 -1.57 -13.01 5.39
C VAL A 83 -1.91 -13.46 6.80
N TRP A 84 -3.15 -13.22 7.22
CA TRP A 84 -3.71 -13.72 8.47
C TRP A 84 -4.47 -15.01 8.23
N ARG A 85 -4.12 -16.10 8.92
CA ARG A 85 -4.83 -17.39 8.87
C ARG A 85 -4.81 -18.03 10.23
N THR A 86 -5.89 -18.70 10.62
CA THR A 86 -5.92 -19.57 11.82
C THR A 86 -5.32 -18.88 13.06
N ASP A 87 -5.73 -17.63 13.29
CA ASP A 87 -5.30 -16.77 14.41
C ASP A 87 -3.79 -16.45 14.48
N ARG A 88 -3.10 -16.48 13.33
CA ARG A 88 -1.69 -16.10 13.23
C ARG A 88 -1.35 -15.44 11.89
N TRP A 89 -0.24 -14.72 11.89
CA TRP A 89 0.39 -14.26 10.67
C TRP A 89 1.14 -15.39 9.97
N VAL A 90 0.85 -15.62 8.70
CA VAL A 90 1.46 -16.61 7.83
C VAL A 90 2.21 -15.89 6.71
N VAL A 91 3.48 -16.25 6.55
CA VAL A 91 4.29 -15.79 5.43
C VAL A 91 4.22 -16.80 4.30
N ASP A 92 3.96 -16.32 3.09
CA ASP A 92 4.03 -17.10 1.86
C ASP A 92 5.22 -16.61 1.01
N ARG A 93 6.30 -17.38 1.05
CA ARG A 93 7.51 -17.13 0.26
C ARG A 93 7.22 -17.06 -1.25
N THR A 94 6.31 -17.90 -1.75
CA THR A 94 6.08 -18.05 -3.19
C THR A 94 5.42 -16.81 -3.81
N ALA A 95 4.71 -16.05 -2.97
CA ALA A 95 4.08 -14.79 -3.28
C ALA A 95 5.08 -13.61 -3.30
N SER A 96 6.25 -13.74 -2.68
CA SER A 96 7.30 -12.73 -2.77
C SER A 96 8.11 -12.84 -4.07
N LYS A 97 8.50 -11.69 -4.61
CA LYS A 97 9.36 -11.51 -5.79
C LYS A 97 10.69 -10.85 -5.43
N ASP A 98 11.01 -10.80 -4.14
CA ASP A 98 12.26 -10.24 -3.65
C ASP A 98 13.45 -11.11 -4.14
N PRO A 99 14.41 -10.53 -4.88
CA PRO A 99 15.54 -11.28 -5.42
C PRO A 99 16.47 -11.86 -4.36
N ILE A 100 16.44 -11.37 -3.10
CA ILE A 100 17.29 -11.91 -2.03
C ILE A 100 16.83 -13.30 -1.56
N PHE A 101 15.59 -13.71 -1.89
CA PHE A 101 15.03 -15.01 -1.50
C PHE A 101 15.45 -16.13 -2.46
N THR A 102 16.75 -16.40 -2.52
CA THR A 102 17.31 -17.52 -3.28
C THR A 102 16.89 -18.88 -2.70
N LYS A 103 16.95 -19.96 -3.49
CA LYS A 103 16.63 -21.34 -3.01
C LYS A 103 17.41 -21.76 -1.75
N ALA A 104 18.59 -21.17 -1.52
CA ALA A 104 19.42 -21.46 -0.36
C ALA A 104 18.99 -20.72 0.91
N THR A 105 18.16 -19.68 0.79
CA THR A 105 17.67 -18.90 1.93
C THR A 105 16.69 -19.76 2.76
N PRO A 106 16.98 -20.02 4.05
CA PRO A 106 16.09 -20.80 4.91
C PRO A 106 14.75 -20.10 5.14
N ASP A 107 13.67 -20.88 5.25
CA ASP A 107 12.31 -20.33 5.38
C ASP A 107 12.13 -19.49 6.65
N SER A 108 12.80 -19.83 7.75
CA SER A 108 12.81 -19.01 8.98
C SER A 108 13.49 -17.66 8.78
N GLY A 109 14.51 -17.60 7.92
CA GLY A 109 15.14 -16.35 7.51
C GLY A 109 14.20 -15.49 6.69
N ILE A 110 13.43 -16.10 5.79
CA ILE A 110 12.47 -15.43 4.92
C ILE A 110 11.28 -14.88 5.70
N ASP A 111 10.69 -15.67 6.61
CA ASP A 111 9.59 -15.20 7.48
C ASP A 111 10.01 -13.94 8.24
N ARG A 112 11.22 -13.95 8.82
CA ARG A 112 11.76 -12.78 9.51
C ARG A 112 11.99 -11.59 8.57
N LEU A 113 12.53 -11.81 7.37
CA LEU A 113 12.81 -10.75 6.41
C LEU A 113 11.52 -10.09 5.89
N ILE A 114 10.50 -10.88 5.54
CA ILE A 114 9.18 -10.36 5.11
C ILE A 114 8.53 -9.55 6.23
N ARG A 115 8.54 -10.06 7.47
CA ARG A 115 8.03 -9.30 8.62
C ARG A 115 8.80 -8.00 8.85
N ASN A 116 10.13 -8.03 8.71
CA ASN A 116 10.96 -6.83 8.83
C ASN A 116 10.66 -5.80 7.73
N THR A 117 10.44 -6.25 6.49
CA THR A 117 9.97 -5.41 5.38
C THR A 117 8.72 -4.64 5.79
N TYR A 118 7.68 -5.33 6.25
CA TYR A 118 6.46 -4.66 6.69
C TYR A 118 6.65 -3.79 7.93
N LYS A 119 7.49 -4.19 8.89
CA LYS A 119 7.85 -3.34 10.03
C LYS A 119 8.45 -2.00 9.56
N VAL A 120 9.37 -2.03 8.60
CA VAL A 120 9.97 -0.81 8.05
C VAL A 120 8.89 0.05 7.38
N LEU A 121 8.10 -0.54 6.47
CA LEU A 121 7.08 0.21 5.72
C LEU A 121 6.00 0.84 6.61
N LEU A 122 5.52 0.09 7.61
CA LEU A 122 4.46 0.52 8.52
C LEU A 122 4.89 1.64 9.47
N THR A 123 6.20 1.81 9.67
CA THR A 123 6.79 2.81 10.59
C THR A 123 7.29 4.08 9.89
N ARG A 124 7.03 4.25 8.59
CA ARG A 124 7.46 5.48 7.86
C ARG A 124 6.53 6.68 8.06
N GLY A 125 5.27 6.44 8.48
CA GLY A 125 4.27 7.49 8.69
C GLY A 125 4.39 8.12 10.08
N MET A 126 4.61 9.42 10.15
CA MET A 126 4.77 10.17 11.41
C MET A 126 3.43 10.55 12.06
N VAL A 127 2.45 10.95 11.25
CA VAL A 127 1.08 11.26 11.70
C VAL A 127 0.21 10.01 11.66
N GLY A 128 0.35 9.19 10.61
CA GLY A 128 -0.39 7.94 10.52
C GLY A 128 -0.03 7.08 9.31
N THR A 129 -0.44 5.82 9.39
CA THR A 129 -0.27 4.84 8.33
C THR A 129 -1.62 4.23 7.96
N ILE A 130 -1.99 4.37 6.69
CA ILE A 130 -3.14 3.69 6.08
C ILE A 130 -2.66 2.33 5.59
N ILE A 131 -3.37 1.27 5.96
CA ILE A 131 -2.99 -0.10 5.62
C ILE A 131 -4.08 -0.70 4.75
N TYR A 132 -3.67 -1.34 3.66
CA TYR A 132 -4.53 -2.18 2.82
C TYR A 132 -3.88 -3.55 2.65
N SER A 133 -4.67 -4.62 2.72
CA SER A 133 -4.20 -5.95 2.35
C SER A 133 -4.94 -6.43 1.10
N THR A 134 -4.22 -7.10 0.21
CA THR A 134 -4.82 -7.78 -0.96
C THR A 134 -5.70 -8.96 -0.54
N ASP A 135 -5.52 -9.47 0.68
CA ASP A 135 -6.24 -10.62 1.20
C ASP A 135 -7.47 -10.23 2.04
N PRO A 136 -8.68 -10.74 1.73
CA PRO A 136 -9.90 -10.40 2.45
C PRO A 136 -9.87 -10.71 3.96
N GLU A 137 -9.41 -11.89 4.37
CA GLU A 137 -9.36 -12.28 5.79
C GLU A 137 -8.41 -11.39 6.59
N THR A 138 -7.26 -11.04 5.98
CA THR A 138 -6.29 -10.12 6.56
C THR A 138 -6.90 -8.72 6.73
N ARG A 139 -7.70 -8.24 5.78
CA ARG A 139 -8.42 -6.96 5.92
C ARG A 139 -9.39 -6.98 7.10
N GLU A 140 -10.14 -8.06 7.29
CA GLU A 140 -11.04 -8.19 8.44
C GLU A 140 -10.28 -8.20 9.76
N LYS A 141 -9.16 -8.94 9.83
CA LYS A 141 -8.31 -8.92 11.02
C LYS A 141 -7.77 -7.52 11.31
N LEU A 142 -7.23 -6.83 10.30
CA LEU A 142 -6.74 -5.47 10.45
C LEU A 142 -7.85 -4.54 10.94
N ARG A 143 -9.05 -4.59 10.34
CA ARG A 143 -10.20 -3.79 10.77
C ARG A 143 -10.56 -4.04 12.23
N ALA A 144 -10.54 -5.29 12.69
CA ALA A 144 -10.80 -5.64 14.08
C ALA A 144 -9.75 -5.09 15.06
N LEU A 145 -8.50 -4.89 14.61
CA LEU A 145 -7.42 -4.33 15.42
C LEU A 145 -7.48 -2.79 15.54
N VAL A 146 -7.95 -2.09 14.49
CA VAL A 146 -8.06 -0.61 14.48
C VAL A 146 -9.43 -0.10 14.91
N SER A 147 -10.48 -0.93 14.87
CA SER A 147 -11.77 -0.56 15.44
C SER A 147 -11.61 -0.55 16.97
N PRO A 148 -12.00 0.53 17.67
CA PRO A 148 -12.01 0.48 19.12
C PRO A 148 -12.89 -0.68 19.53
N ALA A 149 -12.37 -1.57 20.38
CA ALA A 149 -13.20 -2.53 21.08
C ALA A 149 -14.38 -1.73 21.64
N SER A 150 -15.58 -2.02 21.14
CA SER A 150 -16.79 -1.41 21.65
C SER A 150 -16.93 -1.89 23.08
N GLY A 151 -16.33 -1.14 24.01
CA GLY A 151 -16.32 -1.45 25.42
C GLY A 151 -17.76 -1.62 25.87
N GLY A 152 -18.06 -2.82 26.37
CA GLY A 152 -19.29 -3.09 27.10
C GLY A 152 -19.43 -2.10 28.24
N GLY A 153 -20.41 -1.21 28.13
CA GLY A 153 -20.79 -0.24 29.14
C GLY A 153 -22.30 -0.17 29.20
N GLY A 154 -22.89 -1.02 30.04
CA GLY A 154 -24.28 -0.86 30.45
C GLY A 154 -24.49 0.45 31.20
N ALA A 155 -25.73 0.96 31.09
CA ALA A 155 -26.36 1.98 31.93
C ALA A 155 -26.02 3.46 31.64
N ARG A 156 -26.90 4.15 30.90
CA ARG A 156 -28.10 4.87 31.39
C ARG A 156 -28.58 5.82 30.28
N ARG A 157 -29.85 5.68 29.88
CA ARG A 157 -30.55 6.67 29.05
C ARG A 157 -30.56 8.01 29.78
N ARG A 158 -29.84 9.01 29.26
CA ARG A 158 -30.19 10.42 29.47
C ARG A 158 -30.90 10.91 28.21
N VAL A 159 -32.18 11.22 28.36
CA VAL A 159 -32.94 12.01 27.40
C VAL A 159 -32.38 13.43 27.44
N VAL A 160 -31.79 13.91 26.34
CA VAL A 160 -31.51 15.35 26.14
C VAL A 160 -31.96 15.74 24.74
N GLY A 161 -32.72 16.84 24.71
CA GLY A 161 -33.61 17.27 23.64
C GLY A 161 -32.97 17.62 22.29
N ARG A 162 -33.86 17.56 21.29
CA ARG A 162 -33.67 17.98 19.90
C ARG A 162 -32.97 19.34 19.76
N ARG A 163 -31.86 19.36 19.03
CA ARG A 163 -31.43 20.56 18.27
C ARG A 163 -31.14 20.19 16.82
N ARG A 164 -31.41 21.18 15.98
CA ARG A 164 -31.82 21.08 14.58
C ARG A 164 -30.68 20.72 13.63
N ASN A 165 -31.09 19.97 12.60
CA ASN A 165 -30.32 19.57 11.43
C ASN A 165 -29.86 20.80 10.61
N ARG A 166 -28.59 20.87 10.24
CA ARG A 166 -28.08 21.66 9.11
C ARG A 166 -27.19 20.74 8.27
N PRO A 167 -27.51 20.45 7.00
CA PRO A 167 -26.59 19.72 6.14
C PRO A 167 -25.46 20.65 5.69
N GLY A 168 -24.22 20.19 5.87
CA GLY A 168 -23.03 20.76 5.23
C GLY A 168 -22.95 20.34 3.75
N PRO A 169 -22.10 20.98 2.94
CA PRO A 169 -22.09 20.79 1.50
C PRO A 169 -21.61 19.38 1.12
N HIS A 170 -22.39 18.72 0.28
CA HIS A 170 -22.01 17.50 -0.41
C HIS A 170 -20.90 17.82 -1.42
N ILE A 171 -19.75 17.18 -1.28
CA ILE A 171 -18.73 17.11 -2.34
C ILE A 171 -19.05 15.86 -3.16
N GLU A 172 -19.65 16.07 -4.33
CA GLU A 172 -19.81 15.02 -5.34
C GLU A 172 -18.48 14.84 -6.09
N ILE A 173 -17.96 13.61 -6.09
CA ILE A 173 -16.85 13.20 -6.96
C ILE A 173 -17.49 12.70 -8.26
N PRO A 174 -17.34 13.39 -9.41
CA PRO A 174 -17.93 12.92 -10.65
C PRO A 174 -17.21 11.65 -11.13
N CYS A 175 -17.94 10.54 -11.09
CA CYS A 175 -17.59 9.32 -11.81
C CYS A 175 -17.90 9.58 -13.30
N SER A 176 -16.87 9.80 -14.11
CA SER A 176 -17.03 10.00 -15.55
C SER A 176 -17.52 8.70 -16.23
N PRO A 177 -18.62 8.71 -16.98
CA PRO A 177 -19.00 7.57 -17.81
C PRO A 177 -18.15 7.55 -19.09
N ARG A 178 -17.60 6.37 -19.40
CA ARG A 178 -17.10 6.05 -20.74
C ARG A 178 -18.17 6.39 -21.79
N SER A 179 -17.81 7.16 -22.81
CA SER A 179 -18.50 7.16 -24.10
C SER A 179 -17.55 6.73 -25.20
N LEU A 180 -17.97 5.68 -25.91
CA LEU A 180 -17.41 5.18 -27.15
C LEU A 180 -17.50 6.22 -28.29
N GLY A 181 -16.51 6.21 -29.20
CA GLY A 181 -16.75 6.13 -30.64
C GLY A 181 -16.73 7.42 -31.48
N GLN A 182 -15.98 7.34 -32.60
CA GLN A 182 -16.01 8.15 -33.84
C GLN A 182 -15.40 9.57 -33.68
N ALA A 183 -14.39 9.99 -34.44
CA ALA A 183 -14.08 9.80 -35.86
C ALA A 183 -12.56 9.68 -36.13
#